data_AF-A0A1N6MSX1-F1
#
_entry.id   AF-A0A1N6MSX1-F1
#
_cell.length_a   1.000
_cell.length_b   1.000
_cell.length_c   1.000
_cell.angle_alpha   90.00
_cell.angle_beta   90.00
_cell.angle_gamma   90.00
#
_symmetry.space_group_name_H-M   'P 1'
#
loop_
_entity.id
_entity.type
_entity.pdbx_description
1 polymer ?
#
loop_
_entity_poly.entity_id
_entity_poly.type
_entity_poly.pdbx_seq_one_letter_code
_entity_poly.pdbx_strand_id
1 'polypeptide(L)'
;MHRQENYYQRYENIWVAEFSYGYFDSEQQKQRRYSAQALIYAKSQHLALLQLSDHMLNSLRADEGQYKKILPFLQYLDSSELLEKHLILNLNKINTEQPIWVLNPLDISETLPIDTGELSITQYPCAPFIGDNDFNQHWINDDLYALLYQQKQNTTKYSHCYLVIDAGVYHKHAGHFIVPSLMASGLPYRCLFKGTTQITLEDAAPYLVELTGQEDIRFLREIFITHHTPDIGIFIHTDSQFDELYNHLRKFSYLQHETNKEWVFFRFYYSLSLDLTLKSLSRGALASFMRNIGAIYGLTNENSIMKITVADSIREAKLETVTINNRMHHNLERYVQQRYFHKVKTFIQENIPQQCQVPEEQLLPFITKHANYSYLHGFTLELTGLYYIMARSVTAKNDDLWYHTLETVQSEPSNQEARSYKLLKECLTPTTWSQS
;
A
#
# COMPACT_ATOMS: atom_id res chain seq x y z
N MET A 1 -14.48 -4.57 35.64
CA MET A 1 -14.72 -5.93 35.09
C MET A 1 -16.14 -6.14 34.54
N HIS A 2 -17.23 -5.89 35.28
CA HIS A 2 -18.61 -6.17 34.81
C HIS A 2 -19.15 -5.27 33.67
N ARG A 3 -18.55 -4.12 33.34
CA ARG A 3 -19.01 -3.26 32.21
C ARG A 3 -18.46 -3.68 30.84
N GLN A 4 -17.35 -4.42 30.81
CA GLN A 4 -16.70 -4.87 29.57
C GLN A 4 -17.49 -6.02 28.90
N GLU A 5 -18.23 -6.80 29.69
CA GLU A 5 -18.97 -7.99 29.24
C GLU A 5 -20.16 -7.64 28.33
N ASN A 6 -20.83 -6.50 28.49
CA ASN A 6 -22.08 -6.22 27.76
C ASN A 6 -21.88 -5.77 26.31
N TYR A 7 -20.78 -5.06 25.99
CA TYR A 7 -20.61 -4.46 24.65
C TYR A 7 -20.16 -5.49 23.59
N TYR A 8 -19.37 -6.46 24.01
CA TYR A 8 -18.71 -7.42 23.13
C TYR A 8 -19.37 -8.80 23.09
N GLN A 9 -20.36 -9.05 23.97
CA GLN A 9 -21.18 -10.28 23.97
C GLN A 9 -21.78 -10.61 22.60
N ARG A 10 -22.15 -9.60 21.82
CA ARG A 10 -22.69 -9.81 20.46
C ARG A 10 -21.74 -10.53 19.49
N TYR A 11 -20.45 -10.61 19.82
CA TYR A 11 -19.41 -11.25 19.01
C TYR A 11 -18.96 -12.62 19.56
N GLU A 12 -19.52 -13.08 20.67
CA GLU A 12 -19.12 -14.32 21.35
C GLU A 12 -19.22 -15.55 20.44
N ASN A 13 -20.21 -15.56 19.55
CA ASN A 13 -20.46 -16.66 18.62
C ASN A 13 -19.85 -16.43 17.23
N ILE A 14 -18.94 -15.47 17.08
CA ILE A 14 -18.31 -15.17 15.79
C ILE A 14 -16.86 -15.66 15.79
N TRP A 15 -16.53 -16.40 14.75
CA TRP A 15 -15.20 -16.97 14.50
C TRP A 15 -14.67 -16.41 13.19
N VAL A 16 -13.34 -16.30 13.12
CA VAL A 16 -12.61 -15.97 11.90
C VAL A 16 -11.74 -17.14 11.54
N ALA A 17 -11.83 -17.61 10.29
CA ALA A 17 -10.97 -18.62 9.74
C ALA A 17 -10.10 -18.07 8.60
N GLU A 18 -8.82 -18.43 8.59
CA GLU A 18 -7.94 -18.32 7.42
C GLU A 18 -7.80 -19.70 6.79
N PHE A 19 -8.08 -19.83 5.50
CA PHE A 19 -8.09 -21.13 4.83
C PHE A 19 -7.68 -21.02 3.36
N SER A 20 -7.28 -22.14 2.78
CA SER A 20 -7.02 -22.26 1.35
C SER A 20 -7.77 -23.44 0.77
N TYR A 21 -8.23 -23.30 -0.47
CA TYR A 21 -9.01 -24.32 -1.18
C TYR A 21 -8.60 -24.36 -2.65
N GLY A 22 -8.83 -25.49 -3.31
CA GLY A 22 -8.41 -25.68 -4.70
C GLY A 22 -9.44 -26.40 -5.55
N TYR A 23 -9.30 -26.21 -6.87
CA TYR A 23 -10.11 -26.84 -7.90
C TYR A 23 -9.21 -27.34 -9.02
N PHE A 24 -9.60 -28.45 -9.62
CA PHE A 24 -9.06 -28.87 -10.90
C PHE A 24 -9.86 -28.23 -12.05
N ASP A 25 -9.24 -27.29 -12.76
CA ASP A 25 -9.83 -26.68 -13.97
C ASP A 25 -9.65 -27.66 -15.14
N SER A 26 -10.72 -28.40 -15.44
CA SER A 26 -10.72 -29.41 -16.52
C SER A 26 -10.55 -28.81 -17.92
N GLU A 27 -10.92 -27.54 -18.14
CA GLU A 27 -10.79 -26.88 -19.44
C GLU A 27 -9.36 -26.43 -19.69
N GLN A 28 -8.69 -25.90 -18.66
CA GLN A 28 -7.30 -25.45 -18.75
C GLN A 28 -6.27 -26.52 -18.38
N GLN A 29 -6.73 -27.69 -17.90
CA GLN A 29 -5.92 -28.72 -17.27
C GLN A 29 -4.93 -28.17 -16.23
N LYS A 30 -5.42 -27.24 -15.39
CA LYS A 30 -4.61 -26.57 -14.38
C LYS A 30 -5.28 -26.66 -13.02
N GLN A 31 -4.47 -26.91 -11.99
CA GLN A 31 -4.91 -26.80 -10.61
C GLN A 31 -4.95 -25.33 -10.24
N ARG A 32 -6.12 -24.84 -9.79
CA ARG A 32 -6.28 -23.50 -9.23
C ARG A 32 -6.36 -23.60 -7.73
N ARG A 33 -5.70 -22.68 -7.04
CA ARG A 33 -5.67 -22.63 -5.58
C ARG A 33 -5.93 -21.21 -5.12
N TYR A 34 -6.71 -21.08 -4.05
CA TYR A 34 -7.11 -19.81 -3.47
C TYR A 34 -6.79 -19.79 -1.97
N SER A 35 -6.46 -18.61 -1.46
CA SER A 35 -6.40 -18.30 -0.03
C SER A 35 -7.51 -17.31 0.31
N ALA A 36 -8.20 -17.49 1.42
CA ALA A 36 -9.31 -16.63 1.81
C ALA A 36 -9.45 -16.53 3.34
N GLN A 37 -10.24 -15.55 3.77
CA GLN A 37 -10.74 -15.45 5.14
C GLN A 37 -12.24 -15.78 5.17
N ALA A 38 -12.75 -16.24 6.32
CA ALA A 38 -14.18 -16.43 6.52
C ALA A 38 -14.63 -15.91 7.89
N LEU A 39 -15.78 -15.24 7.92
CA LEU A 39 -16.57 -15.02 9.12
C LEU A 39 -17.52 -16.19 9.31
N ILE A 40 -17.59 -16.72 10.53
CA ILE A 40 -18.37 -17.92 10.84
C ILE A 40 -19.18 -17.69 12.12
N TYR A 41 -20.49 -17.86 12.05
CA TYR A 41 -21.40 -17.84 13.21
C TYR A 41 -21.58 -19.25 13.79
N ALA A 42 -20.94 -19.50 14.93
CA ALA A 42 -20.97 -20.80 15.59
C ALA A 42 -20.82 -20.69 17.12
N LYS A 43 -21.51 -21.58 17.84
CA LYS A 43 -21.46 -21.64 19.31
C LYS A 43 -20.17 -22.23 19.89
N SER A 44 -19.34 -22.84 19.04
CA SER A 44 -18.08 -23.43 19.45
C SER A 44 -17.12 -23.54 18.27
N GLN A 45 -15.83 -23.65 18.56
CA GLN A 45 -14.78 -23.83 17.55
C GLN A 45 -15.03 -25.08 16.70
N HIS A 46 -15.47 -26.18 17.33
CA HIS A 46 -15.77 -27.42 16.63
C HIS A 46 -16.89 -27.25 15.60
N LEU A 47 -17.97 -26.55 15.97
CA LEU A 47 -19.05 -26.24 15.03
C LEU A 47 -18.58 -25.30 13.92
N ALA A 48 -17.73 -24.32 14.23
CA ALA A 48 -17.16 -23.43 13.23
C ALA A 48 -16.33 -24.20 12.19
N LEU A 49 -15.53 -25.19 12.63
CA LEU A 49 -14.77 -26.08 11.76
C LEU A 49 -15.66 -26.96 10.89
N LEU A 50 -16.73 -27.53 11.46
CA LEU A 50 -17.70 -28.31 10.69
C LEU A 50 -18.38 -27.47 9.61
N GLN A 51 -18.82 -26.24 9.96
CA GLN A 51 -19.42 -25.31 9.00
C GLN A 51 -18.43 -24.91 7.89
N LEU A 52 -17.16 -24.65 8.22
CA LEU A 52 -16.15 -24.35 7.22
C LEU A 52 -15.90 -25.53 6.28
N SER A 53 -15.78 -26.74 6.83
CA SER A 53 -15.59 -27.97 6.06
C SER A 53 -16.76 -28.23 5.11
N ASP A 54 -17.99 -28.13 5.63
CA ASP A 54 -19.22 -28.28 4.86
C ASP A 54 -19.30 -27.24 3.73
N HIS A 55 -18.98 -25.97 4.03
CA HIS A 55 -18.95 -24.92 3.02
C HIS A 55 -17.92 -25.18 1.92
N MET A 56 -16.71 -25.64 2.27
CA MET A 56 -15.68 -26.00 1.28
C MET A 56 -16.15 -27.12 0.36
N LEU A 57 -16.74 -28.19 0.92
CA LEU A 57 -17.17 -29.36 0.15
C LEU A 57 -18.43 -29.11 -0.67
N ASN A 58 -19.43 -28.42 -0.11
CA ASN A 58 -20.77 -28.35 -0.70
C ASN A 58 -21.05 -27.02 -1.41
N SER A 59 -20.60 -25.90 -0.85
CA SER A 59 -20.84 -24.57 -1.44
C SER A 59 -19.76 -24.20 -2.43
N LEU A 60 -18.49 -24.30 -2.02
CA LEU A 60 -17.36 -24.03 -2.89
C LEU A 60 -17.11 -25.19 -3.86
N ARG A 61 -17.45 -26.42 -3.49
CA ARG A 61 -17.16 -27.65 -4.25
C ARG A 61 -15.66 -27.81 -4.52
N ALA A 62 -14.85 -27.55 -3.50
CA ALA A 62 -13.41 -27.65 -3.61
C ALA A 62 -12.96 -29.11 -3.60
N ASP A 63 -11.96 -29.43 -4.43
CA ASP A 63 -11.34 -30.76 -4.49
C ASP A 63 -10.38 -30.98 -3.32
N GLU A 64 -9.79 -29.89 -2.83
CA GLU A 64 -8.89 -29.85 -1.69
C GLU A 64 -9.17 -28.62 -0.83
N GLY A 65 -8.88 -28.72 0.46
CA GLY A 65 -9.06 -27.63 1.41
C GLY A 65 -8.26 -27.84 2.68
N GLN A 66 -7.71 -26.75 3.22
CA GLN A 66 -7.03 -26.72 4.50
C GLN A 66 -7.26 -25.38 5.18
N TYR A 67 -7.45 -25.38 6.50
CA TYR A 67 -7.45 -24.16 7.29
C TYR A 67 -6.10 -23.98 7.99
N LYS A 68 -5.67 -22.72 8.13
CA LYS A 68 -4.43 -22.33 8.81
C LYS A 68 -4.69 -21.90 10.25
N LYS A 69 -5.77 -21.14 10.45
CA LYS A 69 -6.10 -20.49 11.72
C LYS A 69 -7.62 -20.41 11.85
N ILE A 70 -8.15 -20.71 13.03
CA ILE A 70 -9.55 -20.42 13.37
C ILE A 70 -9.63 -19.94 14.82
N LEU A 71 -10.03 -18.69 15.02
CA LEU A 71 -10.07 -18.03 16.33
C LEU A 71 -11.42 -17.33 16.55
N PRO A 72 -11.82 -17.11 17.82
CA PRO A 72 -12.87 -16.15 18.16
C PRO A 72 -12.56 -14.78 17.57
N PHE A 73 -13.58 -14.06 17.11
CA PHE A 73 -13.44 -12.81 16.36
C PHE A 73 -12.60 -11.76 17.08
N LEU A 74 -12.87 -11.51 18.36
CA LEU A 74 -12.12 -10.49 19.12
C LEU A 74 -10.67 -10.91 19.38
N GLN A 75 -10.43 -12.20 19.63
CA GLN A 75 -9.07 -12.73 19.74
C GLN A 75 -8.31 -12.62 18.41
N TYR A 76 -9.01 -12.81 17.29
CA TYR A 76 -8.44 -12.62 15.96
C TYR A 76 -8.02 -11.15 15.77
N LEU A 77 -8.91 -10.19 16.03
CA LEU A 77 -8.60 -8.76 15.93
C LEU A 77 -7.44 -8.34 16.85
N ASP A 78 -7.40 -8.86 18.08
CA ASP A 78 -6.33 -8.57 19.05
C ASP A 78 -4.95 -9.07 18.61
N SER A 79 -4.92 -10.14 17.81
CA SER A 79 -3.69 -10.75 17.29
C SER A 79 -3.37 -10.35 15.85
N SER A 80 -4.21 -9.52 15.20
CA SER A 80 -4.00 -9.15 13.80
C SER A 80 -2.96 -8.04 13.69
N GLU A 81 -2.05 -8.21 12.74
CA GLU A 81 -1.08 -7.19 12.33
C GLU A 81 -1.65 -6.25 11.26
N LEU A 82 -2.92 -6.44 10.88
CA LEU A 82 -3.60 -5.73 9.80
C LEU A 82 -4.87 -5.02 10.29
N LEU A 83 -5.30 -4.04 9.51
CA LEU A 83 -6.65 -3.47 9.64
C LEU A 83 -7.66 -4.39 8.94
N GLU A 84 -8.43 -5.12 9.73
CA GLU A 84 -9.41 -6.12 9.31
C GLU A 84 -10.77 -5.49 8.90
N LYS A 85 -10.73 -4.38 8.15
CA LYS A 85 -11.92 -3.62 7.80
C LYS A 85 -12.98 -4.47 7.09
N HIS A 86 -12.55 -5.39 6.22
CA HIS A 86 -13.45 -6.25 5.46
C HIS A 86 -14.17 -7.27 6.34
N LEU A 87 -13.50 -7.81 7.37
CA LEU A 87 -14.15 -8.65 8.37
C LEU A 87 -15.18 -7.84 9.16
N ILE A 88 -14.79 -6.67 9.67
CA ILE A 88 -15.66 -5.84 10.52
C ILE A 88 -16.92 -5.38 9.77
N LEU A 89 -16.78 -4.91 8.54
CA LEU A 89 -17.89 -4.38 7.74
C LEU A 89 -18.90 -5.45 7.28
N ASN A 90 -18.51 -6.73 7.33
CA ASN A 90 -19.37 -7.85 6.90
C ASN A 90 -19.93 -8.68 8.07
N LEU A 91 -19.78 -8.23 9.32
CA LEU A 91 -20.33 -8.93 10.49
C LEU A 91 -21.85 -9.14 10.44
N ASN A 92 -22.58 -8.24 9.77
CA ASN A 92 -24.03 -8.36 9.60
C ASN A 92 -24.45 -9.35 8.51
N LYS A 93 -23.50 -9.89 7.73
CA LYS A 93 -23.76 -10.89 6.68
C LYS A 93 -23.87 -12.31 7.22
N ILE A 94 -23.48 -12.52 8.48
CA ILE A 94 -23.56 -13.83 9.12
C ILE A 94 -24.66 -13.86 10.18
N ASN A 95 -25.38 -14.97 10.24
CA ASN A 95 -26.41 -15.27 11.24
C ASN A 95 -26.66 -16.78 11.27
N THR A 96 -27.72 -17.23 11.94
CA THR A 96 -28.07 -18.66 12.00
C THR A 96 -28.46 -19.28 10.66
N GLU A 97 -29.03 -18.50 9.73
CA GLU A 97 -29.46 -18.96 8.40
C GLU A 97 -28.31 -18.90 7.39
N GLN A 98 -27.45 -17.88 7.50
CA GLN A 98 -26.22 -17.73 6.73
C GLN A 98 -25.03 -17.79 7.68
N PRO A 99 -24.58 -18.98 8.09
CA PRO A 99 -23.58 -19.11 9.15
C PRO A 99 -22.16 -18.77 8.68
N ILE A 100 -21.89 -18.69 7.38
CA ILE A 100 -20.56 -18.43 6.85
C ILE A 100 -20.56 -17.37 5.75
N TRP A 101 -19.55 -16.50 5.79
CA TRP A 101 -19.29 -15.51 4.77
C TRP A 101 -17.80 -15.49 4.42
N VAL A 102 -17.46 -15.87 3.19
CA VAL A 102 -16.08 -15.91 2.68
C VAL A 102 -15.71 -14.53 2.11
N LEU A 103 -14.50 -14.09 2.44
CA LEU A 103 -13.94 -12.78 2.11
C LEU A 103 -12.57 -12.93 1.47
N ASN A 104 -12.25 -11.97 0.60
CA ASN A 104 -10.92 -11.77 0.02
C ASN A 104 -10.30 -13.02 -0.60
N PRO A 105 -11.02 -13.77 -1.46
CA PRO A 105 -10.41 -14.90 -2.15
C PRO A 105 -9.28 -14.39 -3.05
N LEU A 106 -8.08 -14.87 -2.75
CA LEU A 106 -6.85 -14.54 -3.46
C LEU A 106 -6.40 -15.77 -4.23
N ASP A 107 -6.37 -15.68 -5.55
CA ASP A 107 -5.74 -16.71 -6.37
C ASP A 107 -4.27 -16.80 -5.98
N ILE A 108 -3.80 -17.98 -5.60
CA ILE A 108 -2.42 -18.35 -5.25
C ILE A 108 -1.90 -19.53 -6.11
N SER A 109 -2.53 -19.76 -7.26
CA SER A 109 -2.23 -20.87 -8.17
C SER A 109 -0.85 -20.73 -8.80
N GLU A 110 -0.48 -19.50 -9.16
CA GLU A 110 0.82 -19.19 -9.77
C GLU A 110 1.76 -18.56 -8.75
N THR A 111 2.97 -19.12 -8.69
CA THR A 111 4.15 -18.53 -8.04
C THR A 111 4.51 -17.24 -8.77
N LEU A 112 4.73 -16.15 -8.04
CA LEU A 112 5.06 -14.88 -8.66
C LEU A 112 6.54 -14.83 -9.05
N PRO A 113 6.91 -14.00 -10.03
CA PRO A 113 8.30 -13.77 -10.40
C PRO A 113 9.20 -13.36 -9.22
N ILE A 114 8.64 -12.69 -8.21
CA ILE A 114 9.39 -12.34 -6.99
C ILE A 114 9.73 -13.57 -6.14
N ASP A 115 8.85 -14.57 -6.09
CA ASP A 115 9.03 -15.78 -5.28
C ASP A 115 10.05 -16.73 -5.91
N THR A 116 10.22 -16.66 -7.23
CA THR A 116 11.16 -17.48 -8.02
C THR A 116 12.51 -16.80 -8.24
N GLY A 117 12.68 -15.54 -7.81
CA GLY A 117 13.89 -14.74 -8.04
C GLY A 117 14.02 -14.19 -9.47
N GLU A 118 12.97 -14.31 -10.29
CA GLU A 118 12.94 -13.80 -11.66
C GLU A 118 12.69 -12.29 -11.74
N LEU A 119 12.07 -11.72 -10.71
CA LEU A 119 12.04 -10.29 -10.42
C LEU A 119 13.04 -10.00 -9.32
N SER A 120 14.07 -9.20 -9.62
CA SER A 120 15.06 -8.76 -8.64
C SER A 120 14.83 -7.28 -8.29
N ILE A 121 14.77 -7.01 -6.99
CA ILE A 121 14.66 -5.67 -6.44
C ILE A 121 15.78 -5.52 -5.41
N THR A 122 16.79 -4.73 -5.75
CA THR A 122 17.98 -4.52 -4.93
C THR A 122 17.99 -3.07 -4.45
N GLN A 123 18.23 -2.85 -3.16
CA GLN A 123 18.41 -1.52 -2.61
C GLN A 123 19.91 -1.20 -2.48
N TYR A 124 20.27 0.02 -2.86
CA TYR A 124 21.61 0.56 -2.69
C TYR A 124 21.52 1.79 -1.78
N PRO A 125 22.39 1.93 -0.77
CA PRO A 125 22.54 3.19 -0.06
C PRO A 125 22.83 4.32 -1.05
N CYS A 126 22.19 5.45 -0.86
CA CYS A 126 22.31 6.66 -1.67
C CYS A 126 22.44 7.82 -0.68
N ALA A 127 23.67 8.23 -0.39
CA ALA A 127 23.91 9.31 0.56
C ALA A 127 23.15 10.57 0.11
N PRO A 128 22.47 11.28 1.05
CA PRO A 128 21.73 12.49 0.70
C PRO A 128 22.68 13.52 0.09
N PHE A 129 22.15 14.33 -0.84
CA PHE A 129 22.93 15.42 -1.40
C PHE A 129 23.19 16.48 -0.32
N ILE A 130 24.45 16.67 0.08
CA ILE A 130 24.83 17.66 1.11
C ILE A 130 25.51 18.86 0.45
N GLY A 131 24.78 19.96 0.35
CA GLY A 131 25.30 21.31 0.10
C GLY A 131 25.54 21.69 -1.36
N ASP A 132 25.50 23.01 -1.62
CA ASP A 132 26.15 23.63 -2.77
C ASP A 132 27.66 23.63 -2.51
N ASN A 133 28.34 22.63 -3.05
CA ASN A 133 29.79 22.72 -3.22
C ASN A 133 30.06 22.83 -4.71
N ASP A 134 30.89 23.80 -5.09
CA ASP A 134 31.51 23.96 -6.42
C ASP A 134 32.29 22.70 -6.88
N PHE A 135 32.37 21.66 -6.04
CA PHE A 135 33.02 20.38 -6.25
C PHE A 135 32.11 19.25 -6.73
N ASN A 136 30.77 19.42 -6.74
CA ASN A 136 29.89 18.37 -7.25
C ASN A 136 29.97 18.37 -8.79
N GLN A 137 30.70 17.39 -9.33
CA GLN A 137 30.87 17.20 -10.78
C GLN A 137 29.55 16.88 -11.50
N HIS A 138 28.55 16.38 -10.77
CA HIS A 138 27.27 15.89 -11.27
C HIS A 138 26.08 16.50 -10.50
N TRP A 139 24.92 16.56 -11.15
CA TRP A 139 23.66 17.06 -10.56
C TRP A 139 23.01 16.07 -9.57
N ILE A 140 23.62 14.90 -9.41
CA ILE A 140 23.30 13.79 -8.51
C ILE A 140 24.60 13.37 -7.79
N ASN A 141 24.51 12.59 -6.71
CA ASN A 141 25.71 12.06 -6.06
C ASN A 141 26.48 11.08 -6.98
N ASP A 142 27.76 10.87 -6.70
CA ASP A 142 28.64 10.05 -7.53
C ASP A 142 28.20 8.58 -7.59
N ASP A 143 27.61 8.05 -6.51
CA ASP A 143 27.08 6.68 -6.48
C ASP A 143 25.92 6.51 -7.46
N LEU A 144 24.97 7.45 -7.48
CA LEU A 144 23.85 7.46 -8.41
C LEU A 144 24.33 7.72 -9.83
N TYR A 145 25.29 8.64 -10.00
CA TYR A 145 25.89 8.88 -11.32
C TYR A 145 26.58 7.62 -11.85
N ALA A 146 27.32 6.91 -11.00
CA ALA A 146 27.96 5.66 -11.39
C ALA A 146 26.93 4.58 -11.72
N LEU A 147 25.85 4.49 -10.94
CA LEU A 147 24.78 3.53 -11.16
C LEU A 147 24.00 3.79 -12.47
N LEU A 148 23.73 5.05 -12.79
CA LEU A 148 23.00 5.47 -13.98
C LEU A 148 23.89 5.52 -15.23
N TYR A 149 25.11 6.05 -15.14
CA TYR A 149 25.93 6.37 -16.32
C TYR A 149 27.26 5.60 -16.40
N GLN A 150 27.83 5.17 -15.28
CA GLN A 150 29.11 4.44 -15.25
C GLN A 150 28.93 2.96 -14.87
N GLN A 151 28.11 2.23 -15.63
CA GLN A 151 27.77 0.82 -15.38
C GLN A 151 28.94 -0.16 -15.59
N LYS A 152 30.10 0.04 -14.96
CA LYS A 152 31.27 -0.87 -15.02
C LYS A 152 31.00 -2.27 -14.46
N GLN A 153 29.87 -2.49 -13.79
CA GLN A 153 29.52 -3.74 -13.09
C GLN A 153 28.39 -4.57 -13.75
N ASN A 154 27.69 -4.05 -14.77
CA ASN A 154 26.65 -4.83 -15.46
C ASN A 154 27.22 -5.43 -16.75
N THR A 155 26.96 -6.73 -16.99
CA THR A 155 27.30 -7.42 -18.23
C THR A 155 26.50 -6.92 -19.44
N THR A 156 25.36 -6.25 -19.20
CA THR A 156 24.50 -5.62 -20.20
C THR A 156 24.50 -4.10 -20.03
N LYS A 157 25.11 -3.39 -20.98
CA LYS A 157 25.10 -1.93 -21.05
C LYS A 157 23.90 -1.49 -21.89
N TYR A 158 22.89 -0.91 -21.25
CA TYR A 158 21.78 -0.26 -21.97
C TYR A 158 22.27 1.09 -22.53
N SER A 159 21.82 1.41 -23.73
CA SER A 159 22.29 2.58 -24.47
C SER A 159 21.67 3.91 -24.01
N HIS A 160 20.47 3.87 -23.40
CA HIS A 160 19.71 5.07 -23.04
C HIS A 160 19.27 5.10 -21.58
N CYS A 161 19.23 6.31 -21.02
CA CYS A 161 18.66 6.62 -19.70
C CYS A 161 17.54 7.64 -19.85
N TYR A 162 16.38 7.36 -19.25
CA TYR A 162 15.25 8.27 -19.24
C TYR A 162 14.74 8.48 -17.81
N LEU A 163 14.14 9.63 -17.55
CA LEU A 163 13.43 9.95 -16.32
C LEU A 163 11.94 10.06 -16.62
N VAL A 164 11.11 9.35 -15.87
CA VAL A 164 9.66 9.62 -15.79
C VAL A 164 9.42 10.44 -14.54
N ILE A 165 9.09 11.70 -14.70
CA ILE A 165 8.90 12.67 -13.61
C ILE A 165 7.43 13.00 -13.41
N ASP A 166 6.99 13.03 -12.15
CA ASP A 166 5.66 13.43 -11.74
C ASP A 166 5.62 14.96 -11.59
N ALA A 167 4.86 15.64 -12.45
CA ALA A 167 4.75 17.10 -12.43
C ALA A 167 4.10 17.65 -11.14
N GLY A 168 3.17 16.90 -10.54
CA GLY A 168 2.50 17.32 -9.31
C GLY A 168 3.44 17.24 -8.11
N VAL A 169 4.24 16.18 -8.04
CA VAL A 169 5.30 16.05 -7.01
C VAL A 169 6.38 17.09 -7.24
N TYR A 170 6.83 17.28 -8.49
CA TYR A 170 7.75 18.35 -8.85
C TYR A 170 7.26 19.71 -8.35
N HIS A 171 6.01 20.07 -8.67
CA HIS A 171 5.43 21.35 -8.28
C HIS A 171 5.42 21.55 -6.76
N LYS A 172 5.06 20.50 -6.01
CA LYS A 172 5.07 20.52 -4.54
C LYS A 172 6.46 20.84 -3.96
N HIS A 173 7.52 20.34 -4.59
CA HIS A 173 8.89 20.51 -4.11
C HIS A 173 9.57 21.78 -4.63
N ALA A 174 9.35 22.13 -5.89
CA ALA A 174 9.99 23.28 -6.55
C ALA A 174 9.20 24.59 -6.37
N GLY A 175 7.91 24.54 -6.06
CA GLY A 175 7.05 25.71 -5.92
C GLY A 175 6.60 26.33 -7.27
N HIS A 176 6.94 25.72 -8.40
CA HIS A 176 6.51 26.14 -9.74
C HIS A 176 6.29 24.94 -10.66
N PHE A 177 5.66 25.15 -11.82
CA PHE A 177 5.36 24.07 -12.77
C PHE A 177 6.63 23.58 -13.49
N ILE A 178 6.61 22.32 -13.91
CA ILE A 178 7.77 21.66 -14.52
C ILE A 178 7.99 22.03 -15.99
N VAL A 179 6.92 22.33 -16.73
CA VAL A 179 7.00 22.57 -18.18
C VAL A 179 7.95 23.73 -18.54
N PRO A 180 7.91 24.89 -17.86
CA PRO A 180 8.91 25.94 -18.07
C PRO A 180 10.35 25.47 -17.86
N SER A 181 10.60 24.66 -16.83
CA SER A 181 11.91 24.09 -16.53
C SER A 181 12.40 23.15 -17.63
N LEU A 182 11.50 22.31 -18.16
CA LEU A 182 11.79 21.40 -19.27
C LEU A 182 12.03 22.16 -20.59
N MET A 183 11.29 23.23 -20.84
CA MET A 183 11.56 24.10 -22.00
C MET A 183 12.94 24.77 -21.89
N ALA A 184 13.28 25.27 -20.70
CA ALA A 184 14.56 25.92 -20.45
C ALA A 184 15.76 24.96 -20.47
N SER A 185 15.55 23.67 -20.16
CA SER A 185 16.62 22.67 -20.18
C SER A 185 17.03 22.25 -21.60
N GLY A 186 16.14 22.39 -22.58
CA GLY A 186 16.37 21.94 -23.96
C GLY A 186 16.39 20.41 -24.13
N LEU A 187 16.07 19.65 -23.08
CA LEU A 187 16.02 18.19 -23.14
C LEU A 187 14.84 17.71 -23.98
N PRO A 188 14.95 16.58 -24.69
CA PRO A 188 13.79 15.89 -25.24
C PRO A 188 12.84 15.48 -24.11
N TYR A 189 11.59 15.95 -24.16
CA TYR A 189 10.56 15.58 -23.19
C TYR A 189 9.18 15.42 -23.83
N ARG A 190 8.32 14.61 -23.20
CA ARG A 190 6.92 14.45 -23.62
C ARG A 190 6.00 14.03 -22.48
N CYS A 191 4.84 14.65 -22.39
CA CYS A 191 3.76 14.23 -21.50
C CYS A 191 3.22 12.84 -21.90
N LEU A 192 3.11 11.90 -20.94
CA LEU A 192 2.59 10.55 -21.23
C LEU A 192 1.06 10.53 -21.44
N PHE A 193 0.34 11.54 -20.94
CA PHE A 193 -1.06 11.76 -21.28
C PHE A 193 -1.20 12.31 -22.72
N LYS A 194 -2.40 12.18 -23.30
CA LYS A 194 -2.73 12.74 -24.62
C LYS A 194 -4.11 13.38 -24.61
N GLY A 195 -4.36 14.24 -25.60
CA GLY A 195 -5.67 14.81 -25.87
C GLY A 195 -6.15 15.70 -24.72
N THR A 196 -7.44 15.63 -24.40
CA THR A 196 -8.06 16.44 -23.35
C THR A 196 -7.47 16.19 -21.97
N THR A 197 -7.07 14.96 -21.66
CA THR A 197 -6.42 14.61 -20.37
C THR A 197 -5.09 15.32 -20.21
N GLN A 198 -4.29 15.42 -21.28
CA GLN A 198 -3.03 16.17 -21.24
C GLN A 198 -3.27 17.64 -20.94
N ILE A 199 -4.25 18.27 -21.59
CA ILE A 199 -4.56 19.69 -21.41
C ILE A 199 -5.07 19.96 -19.99
N THR A 200 -5.94 19.07 -19.49
CA THR A 200 -6.60 19.28 -18.19
C THR A 200 -5.68 18.99 -17.01
N LEU A 201 -4.73 18.06 -17.18
CA LEU A 201 -3.86 17.57 -16.11
C LEU A 201 -2.38 17.91 -16.36
N GLU A 202 -2.07 18.90 -17.19
CA GLU A 202 -0.69 19.24 -17.60
C GLU A 202 0.26 19.38 -16.40
N ASP A 203 -0.23 20.04 -15.34
CA ASP A 203 0.51 20.34 -14.11
C ASP A 203 0.65 19.14 -13.16
N ALA A 204 -0.11 18.07 -13.38
CA ALA A 204 -0.09 16.85 -12.58
C ALA A 204 0.32 15.61 -13.41
N ALA A 205 0.64 15.80 -14.69
CA ALA A 205 0.92 14.71 -15.60
C ALA A 205 2.34 14.16 -15.42
N PRO A 206 2.57 12.87 -15.73
CA PRO A 206 3.91 12.34 -15.85
C PRO A 206 4.56 12.73 -17.19
N TYR A 207 5.82 13.15 -17.12
CA TYR A 207 6.64 13.48 -18.29
C TYR A 207 7.78 12.48 -18.43
N LEU A 208 7.98 11.97 -19.64
CA LEU A 208 9.19 11.28 -20.03
C LEU A 208 10.23 12.31 -20.47
N VAL A 209 11.44 12.20 -19.94
CA VAL A 209 12.58 13.08 -20.24
C VAL A 209 13.78 12.21 -20.60
N GLU A 210 14.47 12.53 -21.68
CA GLU A 210 15.72 11.87 -22.06
C GLU A 210 16.90 12.46 -21.29
N LEU A 211 17.76 11.60 -20.76
CA LEU A 211 18.96 11.99 -20.04
C LEU A 211 20.19 11.48 -20.79
N THR A 212 21.10 12.39 -21.14
CA THR A 212 22.36 12.10 -21.84
C THR A 212 23.54 11.99 -20.88
N GLY A 213 23.39 12.41 -19.62
CA GLY A 213 24.38 12.29 -18.55
C GLY A 213 25.46 13.37 -18.58
N GLN A 214 25.41 14.28 -19.55
CA GLN A 214 26.35 15.41 -19.69
C GLN A 214 25.70 16.77 -19.45
N GLU A 215 24.42 16.81 -19.09
CA GLU A 215 23.69 18.05 -18.98
C GLU A 215 23.85 18.71 -17.61
N ASP A 216 23.95 20.04 -17.62
CA ASP A 216 23.73 20.85 -16.42
C ASP A 216 22.22 20.98 -16.17
N ILE A 217 21.64 19.97 -15.51
CA ILE A 217 20.21 19.93 -15.20
C ILE A 217 19.92 20.72 -13.92
N ARG A 218 20.10 22.05 -13.98
CA ARG A 218 19.87 22.97 -12.86
C ARG A 218 18.54 22.73 -12.15
N PHE A 219 17.46 22.52 -12.92
CA PHE A 219 16.12 22.33 -12.36
C PHE A 219 15.95 21.02 -11.58
N LEU A 220 16.69 19.95 -11.92
CA LEU A 220 16.71 18.73 -11.12
C LEU A 220 17.64 18.91 -9.92
N ARG A 221 18.82 19.51 -10.13
CA ARG A 221 19.80 19.79 -9.08
C ARG A 221 19.18 20.54 -7.91
N GLU A 222 18.39 21.59 -8.17
CA GLU A 222 17.69 22.37 -7.13
C GLU A 222 16.78 21.51 -6.25
N ILE A 223 16.05 20.55 -6.83
CA ILE A 223 15.17 19.65 -6.08
C ILE A 223 15.98 18.66 -5.26
N PHE A 224 17.00 18.05 -5.86
CA PHE A 224 17.85 17.08 -5.17
C PHE A 224 18.62 17.71 -4.00
N ILE A 225 19.07 18.97 -4.14
CA ILE A 225 19.68 19.74 -3.05
C ILE A 225 18.67 20.00 -1.93
N THR A 226 17.49 20.53 -2.29
CA THR A 226 16.54 21.05 -1.31
C THR A 226 15.84 19.95 -0.52
N HIS A 227 15.60 18.79 -1.15
CA HIS A 227 14.74 17.74 -0.60
C HIS A 227 15.46 16.42 -0.31
N HIS A 228 16.77 16.35 -0.56
CA HIS A 228 17.71 15.22 -0.35
C HIS A 228 17.36 13.90 -1.07
N THR A 229 16.11 13.46 -1.05
CA THR A 229 15.57 12.25 -1.70
C THR A 229 14.14 12.48 -2.22
N PRO A 230 13.97 13.36 -3.21
CA PRO A 230 12.64 13.68 -3.72
C PRO A 230 12.02 12.47 -4.43
N ASP A 231 10.79 12.11 -4.07
CA ASP A 231 9.97 11.07 -4.72
C ASP A 231 9.37 11.57 -6.05
N ILE A 232 10.21 12.21 -6.87
CA ILE A 232 9.81 12.91 -8.08
C ILE A 232 9.55 11.97 -9.25
N GLY A 233 10.00 10.71 -9.19
CA GLY A 233 9.84 9.79 -10.32
C GLY A 233 10.76 8.58 -10.30
N ILE A 234 10.91 7.99 -11.48
CA ILE A 234 11.75 6.81 -11.73
C ILE A 234 12.68 7.01 -12.93
N PHE A 235 13.87 6.44 -12.85
CA PHE A 235 14.80 6.34 -13.97
C PHE A 235 14.61 4.99 -14.68
N ILE A 236 14.75 4.98 -16.00
CA ILE A 236 14.57 3.80 -16.84
C ILE A 236 15.77 3.66 -17.74
N HIS A 237 16.41 2.49 -17.69
CA HIS A 237 17.43 2.10 -18.66
C HIS A 237 16.84 1.16 -19.69
N THR A 238 17.13 1.42 -20.96
CA THR A 238 16.60 0.66 -22.10
C THR A 238 17.47 0.87 -23.33
N ASP A 239 17.33 -0.01 -24.31
CA ASP A 239 17.85 0.19 -25.67
C ASP A 239 16.82 0.80 -26.63
N SER A 240 15.58 0.97 -26.17
CA SER A 240 14.55 1.65 -26.96
C SER A 240 14.84 3.13 -27.10
N GLN A 241 14.54 3.64 -28.29
CA GLN A 241 14.58 5.06 -28.60
C GLN A 241 13.42 5.80 -27.91
N PHE A 242 13.52 7.13 -27.80
CA PHE A 242 12.57 7.97 -27.07
C PHE A 242 11.10 7.68 -27.43
N ASP A 243 10.76 7.67 -28.73
CA ASP A 243 9.39 7.46 -29.20
C ASP A 243 8.87 6.04 -28.92
N GLU A 244 9.74 5.03 -28.96
CA GLU A 244 9.37 3.65 -28.65
C GLU A 244 9.03 3.50 -27.17
N LEU A 245 9.91 4.01 -26.30
CA LEU A 245 9.70 3.98 -24.85
C LEU A 245 8.46 4.81 -24.48
N TYR A 246 8.28 5.99 -25.07
CA TYR A 246 7.09 6.82 -24.89
C TYR A 246 5.80 6.05 -25.19
N ASN A 247 5.74 5.38 -26.35
CA ASN A 247 4.58 4.61 -26.77
C ASN A 247 4.33 3.36 -25.92
N HIS A 248 5.40 2.81 -25.33
CA HIS A 248 5.32 1.73 -24.36
C HIS A 248 4.72 2.21 -23.04
N LEU A 249 5.34 3.20 -22.41
CA LEU A 249 5.00 3.67 -21.06
C LEU A 249 3.59 4.27 -20.95
N ARG A 250 3.12 4.98 -21.99
CA ARG A 250 1.77 5.58 -21.98
C ARG A 250 0.65 4.57 -21.70
N LYS A 251 0.86 3.29 -22.03
CA LYS A 251 -0.13 2.21 -21.85
C LYS A 251 -0.41 1.92 -20.37
N PHE A 252 0.53 2.26 -19.48
CA PHE A 252 0.42 1.97 -18.04
C PHE A 252 -0.07 3.16 -17.23
N SER A 253 -0.32 4.30 -17.87
CA SER A 253 -0.88 5.48 -17.21
C SER A 253 -2.37 5.32 -16.84
N TYR A 254 -3.02 4.31 -17.43
CA TYR A 254 -4.43 3.98 -17.24
C TYR A 254 -4.57 2.45 -17.26
N LEU A 255 -4.98 1.85 -16.15
CA LEU A 255 -5.15 0.40 -16.04
C LEU A 255 -6.60 0.06 -15.71
N GLN A 256 -7.05 -1.08 -16.20
CA GLN A 256 -8.36 -1.62 -15.87
C GLN A 256 -8.28 -2.50 -14.62
N HIS A 257 -9.24 -2.34 -13.72
CA HIS A 257 -9.41 -3.21 -12.56
C HIS A 257 -10.11 -4.51 -12.97
N GLU A 258 -9.58 -5.66 -12.57
CA GLU A 258 -10.06 -6.95 -13.05
C GLU A 258 -11.49 -7.26 -12.61
N THR A 259 -11.82 -6.92 -11.35
CA THR A 259 -13.10 -7.23 -10.72
C THR A 259 -14.27 -6.40 -11.24
N ASN A 260 -14.18 -5.07 -11.22
CA ASN A 260 -15.29 -4.17 -11.60
C ASN A 260 -15.18 -3.63 -13.04
N LYS A 261 -14.07 -3.92 -13.76
CA LYS A 261 -13.79 -3.45 -15.12
C LYS A 261 -13.67 -1.93 -15.27
N GLU A 262 -13.58 -1.20 -14.16
CA GLU A 262 -13.35 0.24 -14.17
C GLU A 262 -11.92 0.54 -14.57
N TRP A 263 -11.75 1.66 -15.27
CA TRP A 263 -10.43 2.15 -15.60
C TRP A 263 -10.02 3.25 -14.63
N VAL A 264 -8.78 3.18 -14.15
CA VAL A 264 -8.24 4.14 -13.19
C VAL A 264 -6.87 4.62 -13.62
N PHE A 265 -6.55 5.85 -13.23
CA PHE A 265 -5.19 6.36 -13.38
C PHE A 265 -4.23 5.54 -12.52
N PHE A 266 -3.14 5.09 -13.14
CA PHE A 266 -2.12 4.32 -12.45
C PHE A 266 -0.78 5.04 -12.50
N ARG A 267 -0.29 5.43 -11.31
CA ARG A 267 0.98 6.15 -11.13
C ARG A 267 2.14 5.16 -11.04
N PHE A 268 2.40 4.42 -12.11
CA PHE A 268 3.50 3.44 -12.17
C PHE A 268 4.89 4.06 -11.94
N TYR A 269 5.00 5.39 -12.10
CA TYR A 269 6.22 6.17 -11.92
C TYR A 269 6.40 6.67 -10.48
N TYR A 270 5.53 6.26 -9.55
CA TYR A 270 5.67 6.54 -8.13
C TYR A 270 6.56 5.48 -7.48
N SER A 271 7.80 5.83 -7.14
CA SER A 271 8.82 4.85 -6.74
C SER A 271 8.39 4.05 -5.52
N LEU A 272 7.79 4.70 -4.52
CA LEU A 272 7.42 4.06 -3.25
C LEU A 272 6.33 2.99 -3.34
N SER A 273 5.59 2.91 -4.46
CA SER A 273 4.59 1.85 -4.70
C SER A 273 4.94 0.94 -5.88
N LEU A 274 6.01 1.24 -6.60
CA LEU A 274 6.35 0.52 -7.81
C LEU A 274 6.78 -0.91 -7.49
N ASP A 275 7.59 -1.13 -6.46
CA ASP A 275 7.99 -2.48 -6.05
C ASP A 275 6.77 -3.33 -5.67
N LEU A 276 5.84 -2.78 -4.90
CA LEU A 276 4.59 -3.44 -4.51
C LEU A 276 3.75 -3.84 -5.72
N THR A 277 3.71 -2.97 -6.72
CA THR A 277 3.04 -3.25 -7.99
C THR A 277 3.70 -4.42 -8.69
N LEU A 278 5.01 -4.34 -8.96
CA LEU A 278 5.71 -5.34 -9.76
C LEU A 278 5.77 -6.71 -9.09
N LYS A 279 5.88 -6.75 -7.76
CA LYS A 279 5.77 -7.99 -6.96
C LYS A 279 4.44 -8.70 -7.15
N SER A 280 3.37 -8.00 -7.53
CA SER A 280 2.02 -8.57 -7.67
C SER A 280 1.66 -9.03 -9.10
N LEU A 281 2.55 -8.81 -10.08
CA LEU A 281 2.29 -9.14 -11.47
C LEU A 281 2.58 -10.62 -11.77
N SER A 282 1.76 -11.23 -12.62
CA SER A 282 2.07 -12.52 -13.24
C SER A 282 3.34 -12.42 -14.09
N ARG A 283 3.91 -13.56 -14.48
CA ARG A 283 5.03 -13.59 -15.44
C ARG A 283 4.73 -12.82 -16.72
N GLY A 284 3.55 -13.03 -17.33
CA GLY A 284 3.18 -12.40 -18.59
C GLY A 284 2.90 -10.90 -18.47
N ALA A 285 2.28 -10.47 -17.37
CA ALA A 285 2.06 -9.05 -17.10
C ALA A 285 3.38 -8.32 -16.79
N LEU A 286 4.27 -8.94 -16.01
CA LEU A 286 5.60 -8.39 -15.74
C LEU A 286 6.45 -8.31 -17.01
N ALA A 287 6.42 -9.34 -17.86
CA ALA A 287 7.07 -9.33 -19.17
C ALA A 287 6.56 -8.18 -20.05
N SER A 288 5.26 -7.93 -20.00
CA SER A 288 4.63 -6.85 -20.75
C SER A 288 5.01 -5.48 -20.20
N PHE A 289 5.10 -5.30 -18.89
CA PHE A 289 5.55 -4.05 -18.29
C PHE A 289 7.03 -3.78 -18.58
N MET A 290 7.89 -4.78 -18.36
CA MET A 290 9.35 -4.68 -18.49
C MET A 290 9.85 -4.83 -19.93
N ARG A 291 8.95 -4.88 -20.92
CA ARG A 291 9.31 -5.07 -22.33
C ARG A 291 10.25 -3.95 -22.79
N ASN A 292 11.41 -4.35 -23.30
CA ASN A 292 12.54 -3.48 -23.67
C ASN A 292 13.14 -2.68 -22.49
N ILE A 293 12.59 -2.76 -21.28
CA ILE A 293 13.15 -2.11 -20.10
C ILE A 293 14.23 -3.03 -19.52
N GLY A 294 15.43 -2.48 -19.43
CA GLY A 294 16.58 -3.14 -18.88
C GLY A 294 16.61 -3.13 -17.36
N ALA A 295 16.47 -1.94 -16.80
CA ALA A 295 16.38 -1.69 -15.38
C ALA A 295 15.52 -0.47 -15.10
N ILE A 296 14.89 -0.47 -13.93
CA ILE A 296 14.21 0.71 -13.37
C ILE A 296 14.90 1.09 -12.07
N TYR A 297 15.09 2.38 -11.84
CA TYR A 297 15.61 2.91 -10.60
C TYR A 297 14.65 3.90 -9.97
N GLY A 298 14.51 3.86 -8.65
CA GLY A 298 13.64 4.78 -7.91
C GLY A 298 14.19 5.08 -6.53
N LEU A 299 14.20 6.35 -6.16
CA LEU A 299 14.58 6.79 -4.82
C LEU A 299 13.54 6.34 -3.81
N THR A 300 13.98 5.97 -2.61
CA THR A 300 13.09 5.61 -1.50
C THR A 300 13.33 6.50 -0.28
N ASN A 301 12.45 6.40 0.72
CA ASN A 301 12.43 7.27 1.91
C ASN A 301 13.64 7.11 2.84
N GLU A 302 14.58 6.20 2.55
CA GLU A 302 15.67 5.81 3.46
C GLU A 302 17.06 6.18 2.95
N ASN A 303 17.18 7.24 2.13
CA ASN A 303 18.46 7.56 1.48
C ASN A 303 18.99 6.33 0.74
N SER A 304 18.10 5.68 -0.01
CA SER A 304 18.43 4.51 -0.79
C SER A 304 17.75 4.58 -2.15
N ILE A 305 18.37 3.92 -3.12
CA ILE A 305 17.82 3.74 -4.44
C ILE A 305 17.51 2.26 -4.66
N MET A 306 16.29 1.98 -5.10
CA MET A 306 15.92 0.65 -5.56
C MET A 306 16.32 0.51 -7.03
N LYS A 307 16.90 -0.63 -7.39
CA LYS A 307 17.09 -1.11 -8.75
C LYS A 307 16.20 -2.32 -8.98
N ILE A 308 15.40 -2.27 -10.03
CA ILE A 308 14.51 -3.35 -10.44
C ILE A 308 14.98 -3.92 -11.77
N THR A 309 15.16 -5.23 -11.83
CA THR A 309 15.51 -5.97 -13.06
C THR A 309 14.72 -7.26 -13.14
N VAL A 310 14.59 -7.80 -14.35
CA VAL A 310 13.98 -9.12 -14.60
C VAL A 310 14.95 -10.06 -15.28
N ALA A 311 14.81 -11.36 -14.99
CA ALA A 311 15.54 -12.43 -15.67
C ALA A 311 15.10 -12.57 -17.13
N ASP A 312 15.97 -13.17 -17.96
CA ASP A 312 15.69 -13.39 -19.39
C ASP A 312 14.46 -14.30 -19.61
N SER A 313 14.20 -15.23 -18.71
CA SER A 313 12.99 -16.08 -18.73
C SER A 313 11.68 -15.27 -18.71
N ILE A 314 11.68 -14.09 -18.07
CA ILE A 314 10.53 -13.18 -18.09
C ILE A 314 10.42 -12.49 -19.44
N ARG A 315 11.55 -12.14 -20.08
CA ARG A 315 11.56 -11.47 -21.39
C ARG A 315 11.03 -12.38 -22.50
N GLU A 316 11.18 -13.69 -22.34
CA GLU A 316 10.67 -14.72 -23.25
C GLU A 316 9.22 -15.16 -22.94
N ALA A 317 8.65 -14.71 -21.82
CA ALA A 317 7.32 -15.11 -21.41
C ALA A 317 6.24 -14.59 -22.36
N LYS A 318 5.14 -15.35 -22.46
CA LYS A 318 3.95 -14.92 -23.20
C LYS A 318 3.41 -13.62 -22.59
N LEU A 319 3.25 -12.60 -23.42
CA LEU A 319 2.74 -11.30 -23.00
C LEU A 319 1.26 -11.37 -22.58
N GLU A 320 0.93 -10.68 -21.50
CA GLU A 320 -0.41 -10.54 -20.94
C GLU A 320 -0.73 -9.06 -20.70
N THR A 321 -2.02 -8.72 -20.65
CA THR A 321 -2.40 -7.34 -20.35
C THR A 321 -2.11 -7.05 -18.88
N VAL A 322 -1.46 -5.91 -18.61
CA VAL A 322 -1.27 -5.42 -17.24
C VAL A 322 -2.59 -4.83 -16.75
N THR A 323 -3.06 -5.31 -15.62
CA THR A 323 -4.34 -4.97 -14.99
C THR A 323 -4.12 -4.73 -13.49
N ILE A 324 -5.07 -4.06 -12.84
CA ILE A 324 -5.11 -4.02 -11.38
C ILE A 324 -5.82 -5.28 -10.91
N ASN A 325 -5.01 -6.28 -10.57
CA ASN A 325 -5.49 -7.55 -10.04
C ASN A 325 -5.75 -7.47 -8.52
N ASN A 326 -6.42 -8.48 -7.97
CA ASN A 326 -6.77 -8.50 -6.54
C ASN A 326 -5.55 -8.51 -5.61
N ARG A 327 -4.41 -9.10 -6.04
CA ARG A 327 -3.15 -9.11 -5.27
C ARG A 327 -2.59 -7.69 -5.16
N MET A 328 -2.52 -6.98 -6.29
CA MET A 328 -2.08 -5.59 -6.38
C MET A 328 -2.95 -4.68 -5.52
N HIS A 329 -4.28 -4.79 -5.64
CA HIS A 329 -5.22 -4.02 -4.83
C HIS A 329 -5.00 -4.24 -3.33
N HIS A 330 -4.90 -5.50 -2.89
CA HIS A 330 -4.64 -5.83 -1.48
C HIS A 330 -3.30 -5.28 -0.99
N ASN A 331 -2.24 -5.38 -1.79
CA ASN A 331 -0.92 -4.89 -1.40
C ASN A 331 -0.89 -3.36 -1.28
N LEU A 332 -1.52 -2.65 -2.23
CA LEU A 332 -1.64 -1.19 -2.19
C LEU A 332 -2.48 -0.74 -0.99
N GLU A 333 -3.57 -1.43 -0.69
CA GLU A 333 -4.39 -1.13 0.47
C GLU A 333 -3.59 -1.28 1.78
N ARG A 334 -2.85 -2.39 1.93
CA ARG A 334 -1.98 -2.61 3.10
C ARG A 334 -0.91 -1.54 3.22
N TYR A 335 -0.31 -1.12 2.11
CA TYR A 335 0.69 -0.05 2.11
C TYR A 335 0.10 1.29 2.58
N VAL A 336 -1.09 1.67 2.08
CA VAL A 336 -1.78 2.89 2.51
C VAL A 336 -2.09 2.84 4.01
N GLN A 337 -2.58 1.70 4.51
CA GLN A 337 -2.84 1.50 5.93
C GLN A 337 -1.58 1.65 6.79
N GLN A 338 -0.49 0.99 6.40
CA GLN A 338 0.79 1.08 7.12
C GLN A 338 1.29 2.53 7.18
N ARG A 339 1.21 3.27 6.06
CA ARG A 339 1.58 4.68 6.03
C ARG A 339 0.71 5.53 6.97
N TYR A 340 -0.60 5.28 6.99
CA TYR A 340 -1.50 5.93 7.92
C TYR A 340 -1.12 5.63 9.38
N PHE A 341 -0.82 4.39 9.73
CA PHE A 341 -0.40 4.03 11.10
C PHE A 341 0.92 4.69 11.51
N HIS A 342 1.89 4.81 10.61
CA HIS A 342 3.12 5.56 10.89
C HIS A 342 2.82 7.05 11.11
N LYS A 343 1.93 7.67 10.32
CA LYS A 343 1.49 9.05 10.57
C LYS A 343 0.83 9.21 11.93
N VAL A 344 -0.03 8.27 12.33
CA VAL A 344 -0.67 8.26 13.67
C VAL A 344 0.40 8.16 14.76
N LYS A 345 1.39 7.28 14.60
CA LYS A 345 2.52 7.15 15.53
C LYS A 345 3.25 8.48 15.70
N THR A 346 3.70 9.09 14.60
CA THR A 346 4.37 10.40 14.61
C THR A 346 3.50 11.47 15.25
N PHE A 347 2.21 11.52 14.89
CA PHE A 347 1.28 12.51 15.44
C PHE A 347 1.12 12.39 16.97
N ILE A 348 1.01 11.17 17.50
CA ILE A 348 0.95 10.92 18.95
C ILE A 348 2.23 11.40 19.64
N GLN A 349 3.39 11.08 19.06
CA GLN A 349 4.70 11.46 19.59
C GLN A 349 4.92 12.98 19.60
N GLU A 350 4.39 13.70 18.60
CA GLU A 350 4.53 15.16 18.50
C GLU A 350 3.52 15.91 19.38
N ASN A 351 2.28 15.43 19.50
CA ASN A 351 1.18 16.22 20.07
C ASN A 351 0.83 15.85 21.52
N ILE A 352 1.05 14.60 21.95
CA ILE A 352 0.68 14.13 23.30
C ILE A 352 1.79 13.27 23.97
N PRO A 353 3.09 13.58 23.83
CA PRO A 353 4.17 12.69 24.29
C PRO A 353 4.12 12.39 25.80
N GLN A 354 3.75 13.37 26.63
CA GLN A 354 3.71 13.21 28.09
C GLN A 354 2.44 12.51 28.60
N GLN A 355 1.37 12.51 27.80
CA GLN A 355 0.07 11.94 28.18
C GLN A 355 -0.11 10.51 27.63
N CYS A 356 0.61 10.15 26.56
CA CYS A 356 0.60 8.80 26.01
C CYS A 356 1.07 7.80 27.07
N GLN A 357 0.23 6.82 27.39
CA GLN A 357 0.50 5.79 28.40
C GLN A 357 1.11 4.51 27.80
N VAL A 358 1.29 4.48 26.47
CA VAL A 358 1.78 3.34 25.71
C VAL A 358 3.28 3.50 25.42
N PRO A 359 4.13 2.52 25.74
CA PRO A 359 5.55 2.56 25.38
C PRO A 359 5.76 2.67 23.87
N GLU A 360 6.82 3.38 23.44
CA GLU A 360 7.09 3.61 22.02
C GLU A 360 7.22 2.32 21.20
N GLU A 361 7.87 1.30 21.76
CA GLU A 361 8.07 -0.01 21.14
C GLU A 361 6.76 -0.79 20.92
N GLN A 362 5.71 -0.47 21.67
CA GLN A 362 4.39 -1.10 21.58
C GLN A 362 3.38 -0.23 20.83
N LEU A 363 3.75 0.99 20.44
CA LEU A 363 2.81 1.97 19.90
C LEU A 363 2.23 1.53 18.55
N LEU A 364 3.03 0.92 17.67
CA LEU A 364 2.52 0.47 16.37
C LEU A 364 1.54 -0.73 16.50
N PRO A 365 1.87 -1.82 17.24
CA PRO A 365 0.88 -2.86 17.55
C PRO A 365 -0.39 -2.32 18.23
N PHE A 366 -0.24 -1.37 19.14
CA PHE A 366 -1.36 -0.70 19.80
C PHE A 366 -2.25 0.07 18.81
N ILE A 367 -1.65 0.83 17.89
CA ILE A 367 -2.35 1.55 16.82
C ILE A 367 -3.14 0.58 15.94
N THR A 368 -2.52 -0.50 15.47
CA THR A 368 -3.19 -1.51 14.63
C THR A 368 -4.39 -2.11 15.35
N LYS A 369 -4.20 -2.58 16.59
CA LYS A 369 -5.28 -3.13 17.41
C LYS A 369 -6.43 -2.12 17.54
N HIS A 370 -6.13 -0.89 17.94
CA HIS A 370 -7.18 0.10 18.20
C HIS A 370 -7.78 0.73 16.95
N ALA A 371 -7.14 0.63 15.78
CA ALA A 371 -7.77 0.91 14.50
C ALA A 371 -8.86 -0.13 14.16
N ASN A 372 -8.64 -1.41 14.47
CA ASN A 372 -9.70 -2.43 14.33
C ASN A 372 -10.89 -2.12 15.25
N TYR A 373 -10.64 -1.78 16.51
CA TYR A 373 -11.72 -1.41 17.44
C TYR A 373 -12.40 -0.09 17.05
N SER A 374 -11.68 0.91 16.53
CA SER A 374 -12.32 2.15 16.07
C SER A 374 -13.34 1.86 14.97
N TYR A 375 -12.99 1.01 14.00
CA TYR A 375 -13.92 0.53 12.97
C TYR A 375 -15.10 -0.23 13.56
N LEU A 376 -14.85 -1.12 14.54
CA LEU A 376 -15.90 -1.90 15.22
C LEU A 376 -16.92 -1.00 15.94
N HIS A 377 -16.49 0.17 16.40
CA HIS A 377 -17.30 1.19 17.04
C HIS A 377 -17.89 2.24 16.06
N GLY A 378 -17.66 2.07 14.76
CA GLY A 378 -18.21 2.95 13.72
C GLY A 378 -17.42 4.23 13.45
N PHE A 379 -16.16 4.31 13.91
CA PHE A 379 -15.21 5.37 13.54
C PHE A 379 -14.39 4.89 12.34
N THR A 380 -14.95 5.08 11.14
CA THR A 380 -14.42 4.51 9.89
C THR A 380 -13.60 5.49 9.07
N LEU A 381 -13.66 6.79 9.37
CA LEU A 381 -12.87 7.82 8.70
C LEU A 381 -11.50 7.99 9.36
N GLU A 382 -10.46 8.30 8.58
CA GLU A 382 -9.08 8.47 9.07
C GLU A 382 -8.99 9.40 10.28
N LEU A 383 -9.57 10.61 10.19
CA LEU A 383 -9.54 11.58 11.28
C LEU A 383 -10.20 11.05 12.57
N THR A 384 -11.32 10.33 12.42
CA THR A 384 -12.05 9.78 13.56
C THR A 384 -11.32 8.62 14.20
N GLY A 385 -10.68 7.78 13.39
CA GLY A 385 -9.78 6.72 13.86
C GLY A 385 -8.58 7.28 14.61
N LEU A 386 -7.96 8.35 14.10
CA LEU A 386 -6.86 9.05 14.77
C LEU A 386 -7.28 9.51 16.17
N TYR A 387 -8.39 10.25 16.29
CA TYR A 387 -8.87 10.73 17.59
C TYR A 387 -9.22 9.60 18.55
N TYR A 388 -9.84 8.52 18.05
CA TYR A 388 -10.11 7.34 18.85
C TYR A 388 -8.82 6.70 19.39
N ILE A 389 -7.82 6.49 18.54
CA ILE A 389 -6.56 5.85 18.92
C ILE A 389 -5.77 6.73 19.90
N MET A 390 -5.77 8.05 19.69
CA MET A 390 -5.18 9.01 20.62
C MET A 390 -5.85 8.95 21.99
N ALA A 391 -7.18 9.05 22.02
CA ALA A 391 -7.96 8.95 23.26
C ALA A 391 -7.65 7.66 24.02
N ARG A 392 -7.55 6.54 23.29
CA ARG A 392 -7.20 5.25 23.85
C ARG A 392 -5.75 5.20 24.35
N SER A 393 -4.80 5.82 23.67
CA SER A 393 -3.39 5.86 24.11
C SER A 393 -3.20 6.60 25.43
N VAL A 394 -4.03 7.61 25.71
CA VAL A 394 -4.00 8.38 26.98
C VAL A 394 -4.74 7.65 28.10
N THR A 395 -5.58 6.67 27.77
CA THR A 395 -6.36 5.89 28.74
C THR A 395 -5.96 4.41 28.78
N ALA A 396 -4.80 4.05 28.22
CA ALA A 396 -4.38 2.66 28.07
C ALA A 396 -4.31 1.87 29.38
N LYS A 397 -4.09 2.56 30.51
CA LYS A 397 -4.05 1.98 31.87
C LYS A 397 -5.33 2.19 32.68
N ASN A 398 -6.34 2.86 32.12
CA ASN A 398 -7.61 3.14 32.80
C ASN A 398 -8.80 2.73 31.92
N ASP A 399 -9.11 1.44 31.96
CA ASP A 399 -10.20 0.86 31.18
C ASP A 399 -11.59 1.36 31.64
N ASP A 400 -11.78 1.65 32.93
CA ASP A 400 -13.06 2.13 33.45
C ASP A 400 -13.41 3.52 32.89
N LEU A 401 -12.45 4.44 32.87
CA LEU A 401 -12.61 5.75 32.22
C LEU A 401 -12.87 5.59 30.72
N TRP A 402 -12.13 4.71 30.05
CA TRP A 402 -12.28 4.45 28.62
C TRP A 402 -13.69 3.99 28.28
N TYR A 403 -14.17 2.91 28.91
CA TYR A 403 -15.49 2.35 28.59
C TYR A 403 -16.62 3.30 28.94
N HIS A 404 -16.53 3.99 30.08
CA HIS A 404 -17.52 5.00 30.46
C HIS A 404 -17.62 6.12 29.42
N THR A 405 -16.48 6.67 28.99
CA THR A 405 -16.43 7.76 28.02
C THR A 405 -16.93 7.30 26.65
N LEU A 406 -16.51 6.11 26.20
CA LEU A 406 -16.90 5.54 24.93
C LEU A 406 -18.41 5.28 24.87
N GLU A 407 -18.99 4.69 25.91
CA GLU A 407 -20.44 4.43 26.01
C GLU A 407 -21.24 5.74 25.96
N THR A 408 -20.80 6.74 26.74
CA THR A 408 -21.41 8.07 26.76
C THR A 408 -21.45 8.68 25.36
N VAL A 409 -20.30 8.74 24.70
CA VAL A 409 -20.16 9.32 23.37
C VAL A 409 -20.95 8.56 22.30
N GLN A 410 -21.03 7.23 22.40
CA GLN A 410 -21.77 6.41 21.43
C GLN A 410 -23.29 6.53 21.57
N SER A 411 -23.79 6.80 22.77
CA SER A 411 -25.21 7.01 23.02
C SER A 411 -25.73 8.34 22.46
N GLU A 412 -24.84 9.30 22.17
CA GLU A 412 -25.21 10.61 21.65
C GLU A 412 -25.57 10.55 20.15
N PRO A 413 -26.70 11.15 19.73
CA PRO A 413 -27.12 11.20 18.34
C PRO A 413 -26.32 12.27 17.58
N SER A 414 -25.03 11.99 17.34
CA SER A 414 -24.14 12.87 16.57
C SER A 414 -23.31 12.07 15.56
N ASN A 415 -22.74 12.78 14.58
CA ASN A 415 -21.92 12.14 13.55
C ASN A 415 -20.62 11.58 14.14
N GLN A 416 -19.89 10.75 13.39
CA GLN A 416 -18.66 10.11 13.88
C GLN A 416 -17.55 11.10 14.26
N GLU A 417 -17.46 12.27 13.60
CA GLU A 417 -16.44 13.30 13.87
C GLU A 417 -16.68 14.00 15.21
N ALA A 418 -17.91 14.42 15.47
CA ALA A 418 -18.29 15.03 16.74
C ALA A 418 -18.06 14.06 17.90
N ARG A 419 -18.43 12.79 17.70
CA ARG A 419 -18.20 11.72 18.67
C ARG A 419 -16.72 11.50 18.95
N SER A 420 -15.89 11.32 17.91
CA SER A 420 -14.46 11.04 18.10
C SER A 420 -13.71 12.22 18.71
N TYR A 421 -14.07 13.45 18.35
CA TYR A 421 -13.50 14.65 18.95
C TYR A 421 -13.87 14.77 20.44
N LYS A 422 -15.14 14.55 20.79
CA LYS A 422 -15.59 14.55 22.19
C LYS A 422 -14.89 13.47 23.02
N LEU A 423 -14.79 12.26 22.46
CA LEU A 423 -14.06 11.14 23.07
C LEU A 423 -12.61 11.54 23.41
N LEU A 424 -11.89 12.12 22.45
CA LEU A 424 -10.54 12.62 22.68
C LEU A 424 -10.49 13.69 23.77
N LYS A 425 -11.40 14.67 23.72
CA LYS A 425 -11.45 15.77 24.69
C LYS A 425 -11.67 15.27 26.13
N GLU A 426 -12.64 14.39 26.34
CA GLU A 426 -12.90 13.83 27.68
C GLU A 426 -11.76 12.94 28.18
N CYS A 427 -11.08 12.20 27.29
CA CYS A 427 -9.92 11.40 27.68
C CYS A 427 -8.68 12.25 28.01
N LEU A 428 -8.48 13.39 27.34
CA LEU A 428 -7.37 14.31 27.62
C LEU A 428 -7.59 15.16 28.87
N THR A 429 -8.82 15.62 29.06
CA THR A 429 -9.22 16.45 30.20
C THR A 429 -10.53 15.90 30.76
N PRO A 430 -10.47 14.91 31.67
CA PRO A 430 -11.66 14.30 32.24
C PRO A 430 -12.44 15.34 33.04
N THR A 431 -13.51 15.89 32.45
CA THR A 431 -14.31 16.93 33.12
C THR A 431 -15.34 16.35 34.09
N THR A 432 -15.65 15.06 33.93
CA THR A 432 -16.76 14.37 34.61
C THR A 432 -16.32 13.29 35.61
N TRP A 433 -15.02 12.98 35.70
CA TRP A 433 -14.49 11.87 36.52
C TRP A 433 -13.81 12.31 37.83
N SER A 434 -13.80 13.61 38.15
CA SER A 434 -13.22 14.15 39.38
C SER A 434 -14.17 14.11 40.60
N GLN A 435 -15.29 13.38 40.53
CA GLN A 435 -16.29 13.30 41.62
C GLN A 435 -16.88 11.90 41.90
N SER A 436 -16.18 10.81 41.57
CA SER A 436 -16.61 9.46 41.98
C SER A 436 -15.48 8.61 42.49
#